data_AF-K1SU42-F1
#
_entry.id   AF-K1SU42-F1
#
_cell.length_a   1.000
_cell.length_b   1.000
_cell.length_c   1.000
_cell.angle_alpha   90.00
_cell.angle_beta   90.00
_cell.angle_gamma   90.00
#
_symmetry.space_group_name_H-M   'P 1'
#
loop_
_entity.id
_entity.type
_entity.pdbx_description
1 polymer ?
#
loop_
_entity_poly.entity_id
_entity_poly.type
_entity_poly.pdbx_seq_one_letter_code
_entity_poly.pdbx_strand_id
1 'polypeptide(L)'
;MAAVVLGFAVFSGLFFIRTIVRPLGQVEATANRIAHGDLTTRLPDAPYDDEIGRLCKAINQMAEDLTKTERMKNEFISSVSHELRTPLTSIKGWVETIANIRDPDDENYRKGITIIRSETDRLYDMVEELLDFSRLQNGIKLNCEVLDFVAEATDAALFVEARIRQEGLHLVYDEPPEPYPVWA
;
A
#
# COMPACT_ATOMS: atom_id res chain seq x y z
N MET A 1 -12.52 -47.99 45.49
CA MET A 1 -13.05 -46.62 45.27
C MET A 1 -11.95 -45.57 45.27
N ALA A 2 -11.20 -45.38 46.37
CA ALA A 2 -10.16 -44.33 46.44
C ALA A 2 -9.10 -44.39 45.31
N ALA A 3 -8.55 -45.57 45.00
CA ALA A 3 -7.56 -45.73 43.92
C ALA A 3 -8.12 -45.39 42.52
N VAL A 4 -9.39 -45.68 42.27
CA VAL A 4 -10.07 -45.37 40.99
C VAL A 4 -10.29 -43.87 40.86
N VAL A 5 -10.73 -43.20 41.94
CA VAL A 5 -10.90 -41.75 41.99
C VAL A 5 -9.56 -41.05 41.78
N LEU A 6 -8.49 -41.54 42.41
CA LEU A 6 -7.16 -40.96 42.31
C LEU A 6 -6.57 -41.16 40.90
N GLY A 7 -6.76 -42.33 40.29
CA GLY A 7 -6.38 -42.59 38.90
C GLY A 7 -7.13 -41.70 37.91
N PHE A 8 -8.44 -41.53 38.08
CA PHE A 8 -9.26 -40.64 37.24
C PHE A 8 -8.83 -39.17 37.36
N ALA A 9 -8.54 -38.69 38.57
CA ALA A 9 -8.09 -37.32 38.80
C ALA A 9 -6.74 -37.04 38.11
N VAL A 10 -5.78 -37.96 38.22
CA VAL A 10 -4.47 -37.85 37.55
C VAL A 10 -4.64 -37.88 36.03
N PHE A 11 -5.45 -38.82 35.51
CA PHE A 11 -5.72 -38.92 34.08
C PHE A 11 -6.39 -37.66 33.53
N SER A 12 -7.43 -37.16 34.20
CA SER A 12 -8.14 -35.93 33.83
C SER A 12 -7.20 -34.71 33.86
N GLY A 13 -6.36 -34.58 34.90
CA GLY A 13 -5.38 -33.50 34.98
C GLY A 13 -4.37 -33.52 33.83
N LEU A 14 -3.82 -34.69 33.50
CA LEU A 14 -2.90 -34.86 32.37
C LEU A 14 -3.59 -34.56 31.03
N PHE A 15 -4.87 -34.93 30.90
CA PHE A 15 -5.68 -34.62 29.73
C PHE A 15 -5.89 -33.10 29.58
N PHE A 16 -6.34 -32.41 30.64
CA PHE A 16 -6.53 -30.95 30.64
C PHE A 16 -5.25 -30.19 30.29
N ILE A 17 -4.11 -30.61 30.86
CA ILE A 17 -2.82 -29.97 30.59
C ILE A 17 -2.44 -30.10 29.12
N ARG A 18 -2.67 -31.27 28.52
CA ARG A 18 -2.31 -31.53 27.11
C ARG A 18 -3.27 -30.89 26.11
N THR A 19 -4.56 -30.86 26.42
CA THR A 19 -5.61 -30.43 25.48
C THR A 19 -5.92 -28.94 25.57
N ILE A 20 -5.69 -28.29 26.73
CA ILE A 20 -6.08 -26.87 26.94
C ILE A 20 -4.89 -26.01 27.36
N VAL A 21 -4.22 -26.36 28.47
CA VAL A 21 -3.21 -25.48 29.08
C VAL A 21 -1.99 -25.28 28.18
N ARG A 22 -1.46 -26.37 27.61
CA ARG A 22 -0.30 -26.29 26.71
C ARG A 22 -0.58 -25.53 25.42
N PRO A 23 -1.68 -25.81 24.66
CA PRO A 23 -2.03 -25.03 23.48
C PRO A 23 -2.23 -23.54 23.77
N LEU A 24 -2.88 -23.19 24.90
CA LEU A 24 -3.09 -21.79 25.25
C LEU A 24 -1.76 -21.06 25.51
N GLY A 25 -0.82 -21.70 26.21
CA GLY A 25 0.53 -21.15 26.38
C GLY A 25 1.30 -21.01 25.06
N GLN A 26 1.07 -21.90 24.08
CA GLN A 26 1.66 -21.77 22.74
C GLN A 26 1.07 -20.59 21.96
N VAL A 27 -0.25 -20.37 22.06
CA VAL A 27 -0.93 -19.21 21.46
C VAL A 27 -0.34 -17.92 22.03
N GLU A 28 -0.23 -17.81 23.35
CA GLU A 28 0.36 -16.65 24.01
C GLU A 28 1.82 -16.42 23.57
N ALA A 29 2.65 -17.46 23.57
CA ALA A 29 4.05 -17.34 23.16
C ALA A 29 4.19 -16.92 21.69
N THR A 30 3.38 -17.49 20.79
CA THR A 30 3.38 -17.14 19.36
C THR A 30 2.87 -15.72 19.15
N ALA A 31 1.78 -15.33 19.80
CA ALA A 31 1.25 -13.97 19.72
C ALA A 31 2.27 -12.92 20.21
N ASN A 32 2.98 -13.20 21.31
CA ASN A 32 4.07 -12.34 21.78
C ASN A 32 5.19 -12.24 20.75
N ARG A 33 5.60 -13.34 20.10
CA ARG A 33 6.62 -13.29 19.03
C ARG A 33 6.17 -12.46 17.82
N ILE A 34 4.93 -12.61 17.38
CA ILE A 34 4.33 -11.81 16.30
C ILE A 34 4.32 -10.33 16.70
N ALA A 35 3.92 -10.01 17.93
CA ALA A 35 3.91 -8.64 18.44
C ALA A 35 5.32 -8.00 18.48
N HIS A 36 6.37 -8.80 18.61
CA HIS A 36 7.76 -8.35 18.55
C HIS A 36 8.35 -8.38 17.12
N GLY A 37 7.53 -8.60 16.09
CA GLY A 37 7.91 -8.50 14.69
C GLY A 37 8.37 -9.79 14.02
N ASP A 38 8.37 -10.92 14.73
CA ASP A 38 8.59 -12.22 14.09
C ASP A 38 7.29 -12.71 13.43
N LEU A 39 7.09 -12.31 12.18
CA LEU A 39 5.92 -12.69 11.39
C LEU A 39 6.05 -14.06 10.72
N THR A 40 7.17 -14.77 10.91
CA THR A 40 7.37 -16.10 10.28
C THR A 40 6.89 -17.24 11.17
N THR A 41 6.74 -16.99 12.46
CA THR A 41 6.25 -17.99 13.41
C THR A 41 4.78 -18.34 13.13
N ARG A 42 4.44 -19.62 13.30
CA ARG A 42 3.07 -20.12 13.19
C ARG A 42 2.78 -21.09 14.32
N LEU A 43 1.52 -21.15 14.73
CA LEU A 43 1.02 -22.19 15.62
C LEU A 43 0.96 -23.52 14.85
N PRO A 44 1.28 -24.64 15.51
CA PRO A 44 1.10 -25.95 14.91
C PRO A 44 -0.37 -26.23 14.62
N ASP A 45 -0.63 -27.13 13.66
CA ASP A 45 -2.00 -27.57 13.38
C ASP A 45 -2.64 -28.14 14.64
N ALA A 46 -3.80 -27.60 14.99
CA ALA A 46 -4.54 -28.08 16.13
C ALA A 46 -5.06 -29.50 15.85
N PRO A 47 -4.84 -30.47 16.75
CA PRO A 47 -5.28 -31.85 16.54
C PRO A 47 -6.81 -32.01 16.59
N TYR A 48 -7.54 -31.00 17.08
CA TYR A 48 -9.00 -30.99 17.22
C TYR A 48 -9.57 -29.70 16.64
N ASP A 49 -10.76 -29.77 16.03
CA ASP A 49 -11.47 -28.61 15.47
C ASP A 49 -12.44 -27.99 16.50
N ASP A 50 -11.93 -27.76 17.71
CA ASP A 50 -12.65 -27.14 18.82
C ASP A 50 -12.39 -25.62 18.89
N GLU A 51 -12.79 -24.97 19.99
CA GLU A 51 -12.54 -23.54 20.24
C GLU A 51 -11.05 -23.18 20.13
N ILE A 52 -10.18 -24.05 20.64
CA ILE A 52 -8.73 -23.84 20.63
C ILE A 52 -8.21 -23.98 19.20
N GLY A 53 -8.68 -24.97 18.45
CA GLY A 53 -8.33 -25.14 17.05
C GLY A 53 -8.75 -23.94 16.19
N ARG A 54 -9.96 -23.41 16.39
CA ARG A 54 -10.42 -22.19 15.70
C ARG A 54 -9.59 -20.97 16.09
N LEU A 55 -9.20 -20.82 17.35
CA LEU A 55 -8.31 -19.74 17.80
C LEU A 55 -6.93 -19.84 17.13
N CYS A 56 -6.32 -21.02 17.08
CA CYS A 56 -5.05 -21.23 16.40
C CYS A 56 -5.12 -20.85 14.91
N LYS A 57 -6.19 -21.26 14.22
CA LYS A 57 -6.44 -20.89 12.81
C LYS A 57 -6.57 -19.38 12.65
N ALA A 58 -7.33 -18.70 13.50
CA ALA A 58 -7.51 -17.25 13.46
C ALA A 58 -6.20 -16.49 13.67
N ILE A 59 -5.37 -16.92 14.63
CA ILE A 59 -4.05 -16.32 14.88
C ILE A 59 -3.10 -16.54 13.70
N ASN A 60 -3.08 -17.74 13.12
CA ASN A 60 -2.26 -18.02 11.94
C ASN A 60 -2.70 -17.18 10.73
N GLN A 61 -4.01 -17.01 10.50
CA GLN A 61 -4.53 -16.15 9.44
C GLN A 61 -4.12 -14.69 9.65
N MET A 62 -4.25 -14.17 10.87
CA MET A 62 -3.79 -12.82 11.22
C MET A 62 -2.28 -12.65 10.97
N ALA A 63 -1.47 -13.65 11.31
CA ALA A 63 -0.02 -13.63 11.06
C ALA A 63 0.30 -13.63 9.55
N GLU A 64 -0.47 -14.37 8.76
CA GLU A 64 -0.38 -14.40 7.30
C GLU A 64 -0.70 -13.03 6.68
N ASP A 65 -1.82 -12.43 7.09
CA ASP A 65 -2.28 -11.13 6.60
C ASP A 65 -1.28 -10.02 6.97
N LEU A 66 -0.71 -10.08 8.17
CA LEU A 66 0.33 -9.15 8.62
C LEU A 66 1.63 -9.33 7.82
N THR A 67 2.04 -10.58 7.54
CA THR A 67 3.19 -10.90 6.70
C THR A 67 3.01 -10.34 5.29
N LYS A 68 1.82 -10.52 4.70
CA LYS A 68 1.47 -10.00 3.39
C LYS A 68 1.51 -8.48 3.37
N THR A 69 0.95 -7.83 4.38
CA THR A 69 0.96 -6.37 4.53
C THR A 69 2.39 -5.83 4.63
N GLU A 70 3.22 -6.45 5.47
CA GLU A 70 4.63 -6.06 5.63
C GLU A 70 5.43 -6.25 4.34
N ARG A 71 5.17 -7.34 3.61
CA ARG A 71 5.78 -7.59 2.31
C ARG A 71 5.38 -6.52 1.28
N MET A 72 4.10 -6.22 1.15
CA MET A 72 3.61 -5.18 0.23
C MET A 72 4.22 -3.81 0.57
N LYS A 73 4.31 -3.47 1.86
CA LYS A 73 4.98 -2.24 2.32
C LYS A 73 6.44 -2.19 1.88
N ASN A 74 7.18 -3.28 2.07
CA ASN A 74 8.60 -3.34 1.69
C ASN A 74 8.80 -3.31 0.17
N GLU A 75 7.95 -4.00 -0.60
CA GLU A 75 7.94 -3.93 -2.07
C GLU A 75 7.65 -2.51 -2.56
N PHE A 76 6.68 -1.82 -1.96
CA PHE A 76 6.37 -0.41 -2.26
C PHE A 76 7.56 0.51 -1.99
N ILE A 77 8.16 0.44 -0.79
CA ILE A 77 9.34 1.25 -0.44
C ILE A 77 10.49 1.00 -1.42
N SER A 78 10.73 -0.26 -1.79
CA SER A 78 11.75 -0.63 -2.75
C SER A 78 11.46 -0.01 -4.12
N SER A 79 10.22 -0.13 -4.62
CA SER A 79 9.80 0.41 -5.91
C SER A 79 9.99 1.93 -5.98
N VAL A 80 9.44 2.66 -5.00
CA VAL A 80 9.56 4.12 -4.92
C VAL A 80 11.03 4.54 -4.86
N SER A 81 11.85 3.84 -4.07
CA SER A 81 13.29 4.14 -3.99
C SER A 81 14.01 3.97 -5.33
N HIS A 82 13.62 2.99 -6.14
CA HIS A 82 14.19 2.79 -7.48
C HIS A 82 13.73 3.86 -8.47
N GLU A 83 12.45 4.21 -8.45
CA GLU A 83 11.88 5.22 -9.34
C GLU A 83 12.43 6.61 -9.05
N LEU A 84 12.64 6.97 -7.77
CA LEU A 84 13.27 8.24 -7.38
C LEU A 84 14.77 8.28 -7.71
N ARG A 85 15.49 7.15 -7.63
CA ARG A 85 16.95 7.11 -7.87
C ARG A 85 17.30 7.48 -9.31
N THR A 86 16.48 7.06 -10.27
CA THR A 86 16.73 7.28 -11.71
C THR A 86 16.81 8.76 -12.10
N PRO A 87 15.79 9.61 -11.85
CA PRO A 87 15.83 11.04 -12.15
C PRO A 87 16.93 11.74 -11.33
N LEU A 88 17.12 11.37 -10.05
CA LEU A 88 18.21 11.93 -9.23
C LEU A 88 19.60 11.66 -9.81
N THR A 89 19.82 10.44 -10.34
CA THR A 89 21.09 10.09 -10.99
C THR A 89 21.28 10.88 -12.28
N SER A 90 20.21 11.07 -13.07
CA SER A 90 20.21 11.89 -14.28
C SER A 90 20.55 13.35 -13.98
N ILE A 91 19.86 13.96 -13.01
CA ILE A 91 20.11 15.34 -12.55
C ILE A 91 21.55 15.49 -12.12
N LYS A 92 22.04 14.59 -11.25
CA LYS A 92 23.41 14.64 -10.75
C LYS A 92 24.44 14.56 -11.90
N GLY A 93 24.25 13.63 -12.84
CA GLY A 93 25.15 13.48 -13.99
C GLY A 93 25.18 14.72 -14.89
N TRP A 94 24.04 15.36 -15.13
CA TRP A 94 23.98 16.60 -15.90
C TRP A 94 24.55 17.80 -15.15
N VAL A 95 24.34 17.91 -13.84
CA VAL A 95 24.98 18.95 -13.02
C VAL A 95 26.51 18.80 -13.07
N GLU A 96 27.03 17.58 -12.94
CA GLU A 96 28.47 17.30 -13.05
C GLU A 96 29.00 17.59 -14.46
N THR A 97 28.23 17.30 -15.50
CA THR A 97 28.58 17.61 -16.90
C THR A 97 28.67 19.12 -17.11
N ILE A 98 27.62 19.86 -16.73
CA ILE A 98 27.54 21.32 -16.88
C ILE A 98 28.64 22.02 -16.09
N ALA A 99 28.97 21.54 -14.88
CA ALA A 99 30.01 22.14 -14.05
C ALA A 99 31.40 22.12 -14.70
N ASN A 100 31.63 21.22 -15.66
CA ASN A 100 32.90 21.12 -16.40
C ASN A 100 32.92 21.92 -17.71
N ILE A 101 31.79 22.51 -18.12
CA ILE A 101 31.68 23.32 -19.34
C ILE A 101 32.29 24.71 -19.09
N ARG A 102 33.22 25.12 -19.97
CA ARG A 102 33.86 26.45 -19.94
C ARG A 102 33.33 27.40 -21.01
N ASP A 103 32.69 26.84 -22.04
CA ASP A 103 32.11 27.59 -23.15
C ASP A 103 30.61 27.84 -22.89
N PRO A 104 30.17 29.09 -22.69
CA PRO A 104 28.75 29.41 -22.50
C PRO A 104 27.85 29.04 -23.68
N ASP A 105 28.41 28.88 -24.89
CA ASP A 105 27.67 28.55 -26.10
C ASP A 105 27.59 27.03 -26.36
N ASP A 106 28.10 26.19 -25.44
CA ASP A 106 28.02 24.73 -25.56
C ASP A 106 26.55 24.25 -25.53
N GLU A 107 26.14 23.52 -26.56
CA GLU A 107 24.79 22.97 -26.68
C GLU A 107 24.41 22.05 -25.49
N ASN A 108 25.40 21.38 -24.88
CA ASN A 108 25.19 20.53 -23.72
C ASN A 108 24.80 21.32 -22.47
N TYR A 109 25.15 22.60 -22.38
CA TYR A 109 24.69 23.46 -21.29
C TYR A 109 23.17 23.59 -21.32
N ARG A 110 22.62 24.04 -22.46
CA ARG A 110 21.17 24.20 -22.64
C ARG A 110 20.43 22.87 -22.55
N LYS A 111 21.00 21.81 -23.13
CA LYS A 111 20.44 20.46 -23.05
C LYS A 111 20.39 19.96 -21.61
N GLY A 112 21.48 20.08 -20.86
CA GLY A 112 21.54 19.64 -19.47
C GLY A 112 20.57 20.38 -18.56
N ILE A 113 20.45 21.71 -18.71
CA ILE A 113 19.42 22.49 -17.98
C ILE A 113 18.00 22.00 -18.31
N THR A 114 17.74 21.69 -19.57
CA THR A 114 16.42 21.16 -20.00
C THR A 114 16.14 19.80 -19.37
N ILE A 115 17.11 18.89 -19.36
CA ILE A 115 16.96 17.56 -18.72
C ILE A 115 16.79 17.69 -17.21
N ILE A 116 17.61 18.52 -16.54
CA ILE A 116 17.49 18.75 -15.09
C ILE A 116 16.08 19.25 -14.76
N ARG A 117 15.54 20.20 -15.53
CA ARG A 117 14.19 20.70 -15.34
C ARG A 117 13.16 19.57 -15.47
N SER A 118 13.19 18.81 -16.57
CA SER A 118 12.21 17.73 -16.79
C SER A 118 12.26 16.63 -15.73
N GLU A 119 13.45 16.28 -15.24
CA GLU A 119 13.59 15.27 -14.19
C GLU A 119 13.17 15.81 -12.81
N THR A 120 13.31 17.12 -12.58
CA THR A 120 12.79 17.79 -11.38
C THR A 120 11.27 17.85 -11.40
N ASP A 121 10.67 18.18 -12.55
CA ASP A 121 9.21 18.15 -12.75
C ASP A 121 8.67 16.73 -12.51
N ARG A 122 9.35 15.71 -13.07
CA ARG A 122 8.99 14.30 -12.84
C ARG A 122 9.08 13.89 -11.36
N LEU A 123 10.12 14.33 -10.65
CA LEU A 123 10.25 14.10 -9.21
C LEU A 123 9.12 14.77 -8.41
N TYR A 124 8.72 15.97 -8.81
CA TYR A 124 7.59 16.68 -8.20
C TYR A 124 6.29 15.88 -8.36
N ASP A 125 5.97 15.45 -9.59
CA ASP A 125 4.78 14.66 -9.87
C ASP A 125 4.76 13.35 -9.06
N MET A 126 5.90 12.64 -8.98
CA MET A 126 6.01 11.43 -8.15
C MET A 126 5.76 11.69 -6.66
N VAL A 127 6.20 12.84 -6.13
CA VAL A 127 5.94 13.21 -4.73
C VAL A 127 4.45 13.49 -4.50
N GLU A 128 3.79 14.19 -5.41
CA GLU A 128 2.34 14.42 -5.33
C GLU A 128 1.55 13.11 -5.38
N GLU A 129 1.91 12.19 -6.29
CA GLU A 129 1.31 10.85 -6.37
C GLU A 129 1.44 10.07 -5.04
N LEU A 130 2.60 10.17 -4.37
CA LEU A 130 2.82 9.54 -3.06
C LEU A 130 1.98 10.19 -1.95
N LEU A 131 1.81 11.52 -1.99
CA LEU A 131 0.96 12.23 -1.04
C LEU A 131 -0.50 11.86 -1.22
N ASP A 132 -0.97 11.77 -2.46
CA ASP A 132 -2.33 11.35 -2.78
C ASP A 132 -2.57 9.89 -2.40
N PHE A 133 -1.62 9.00 -2.66
CA PHE A 133 -1.67 7.62 -2.18
C PHE A 133 -1.78 7.57 -0.65
N SER A 134 -1.00 8.38 0.07
CA SER A 134 -1.06 8.45 1.54
C SER A 134 -2.42 8.94 2.06
N ARG A 135 -3.02 9.93 1.39
CA ARG A 135 -4.38 10.42 1.71
C ARG A 135 -5.44 9.34 1.48
N LEU A 136 -5.35 8.62 0.35
CA LEU A 136 -6.22 7.50 0.03
C LEU A 136 -6.13 6.40 1.09
N GLN A 137 -4.93 6.07 1.55
CA GLN A 137 -4.71 5.01 2.54
C GLN A 137 -5.27 5.35 3.93
N ASN A 138 -5.22 6.63 4.32
CA ASN A 138 -5.77 7.10 5.60
C ASN A 138 -7.30 7.26 5.58
N GLY A 139 -7.94 6.95 4.45
CA GLY A 139 -9.37 7.08 4.24
C GLY A 139 -9.74 8.48 3.75
N ILE A 140 -10.39 8.54 2.59
CA ILE A 140 -11.00 9.77 2.10
C ILE A 140 -12.39 9.91 2.72
N LYS A 141 -12.64 11.04 3.38
CA LYS A 141 -14.01 11.43 3.72
C LYS A 141 -14.64 12.00 2.47
N LEU A 142 -15.47 11.20 1.80
CA LEU A 142 -16.31 11.67 0.71
C LEU A 142 -17.41 12.55 1.31
N ASN A 143 -17.48 13.80 0.87
CA ASN A 143 -18.60 14.68 1.17
C ASN A 143 -19.60 14.56 0.04
N CYS A 144 -20.44 13.52 0.10
CA CYS A 144 -21.38 13.26 -0.99
C CYS A 144 -22.48 14.32 -1.01
N GLU A 145 -22.72 14.92 -2.18
CA GLU A 145 -23.80 15.87 -2.41
C GLU A 145 -24.49 15.62 -3.77
N VAL A 146 -25.62 16.29 -3.99
CA VAL A 146 -26.29 16.21 -5.30
C VAL A 146 -25.48 17.07 -6.27
N LEU A 147 -24.89 16.40 -7.25
CA LEU A 147 -24.04 16.99 -8.28
C LEU A 147 -24.77 16.94 -9.63
N ASP A 148 -24.70 18.01 -10.41
CA ASP A 148 -25.11 17.96 -11.82
C ASP A 148 -23.98 17.37 -12.66
N PHE A 149 -24.13 16.10 -13.04
CA PHE A 149 -23.11 15.39 -13.80
C PHE A 149 -22.84 16.03 -15.16
N VAL A 150 -23.85 16.65 -15.79
CA VAL A 150 -23.68 17.25 -17.12
C VAL A 150 -22.77 18.47 -17.02
N ALA A 151 -23.00 19.35 -16.03
CA ALA A 151 -22.18 20.52 -15.80
C ALA A 151 -20.70 20.15 -15.57
N GLU A 152 -20.45 19.16 -14.70
CA GLU A 152 -19.09 18.70 -14.40
C GLU A 152 -18.42 18.00 -15.59
N ALA A 153 -19.16 17.20 -16.35
CA ALA A 153 -18.64 16.57 -17.56
C ALA A 153 -18.30 17.61 -18.64
N THR A 154 -19.11 18.65 -18.79
CA THR A 154 -18.87 19.76 -19.70
C THR A 154 -17.62 20.55 -19.29
N ASP A 155 -17.46 20.88 -18.01
CA ASP A 155 -16.27 21.58 -17.49
C ASP A 155 -15.01 20.74 -17.68
N ALA A 156 -15.07 19.44 -17.41
CA ALA A 156 -13.97 18.52 -17.67
C ALA A 156 -13.61 18.44 -19.17
N ALA A 157 -14.61 18.38 -20.06
CA ALA A 157 -14.42 18.36 -21.50
C ALA A 157 -13.72 19.64 -21.99
N LEU A 158 -14.13 20.81 -21.50
CA LEU A 158 -13.51 22.10 -21.82
C LEU A 158 -12.06 22.18 -21.31
N PHE A 159 -11.80 21.68 -20.10
CA PHE A 159 -10.46 21.66 -19.51
C PHE A 159 -9.48 20.84 -20.36
N VAL A 160 -9.89 19.69 -20.87
CA VAL A 160 -9.02 18.81 -21.67
C VAL A 160 -8.95 19.21 -23.14
N GLU A 161 -9.91 19.97 -23.67
CA GLU A 161 -9.96 20.36 -25.09
C GLU A 161 -8.68 21.09 -25.53
N ALA A 162 -8.16 22.00 -24.68
CA ALA A 162 -6.95 22.77 -24.97
C ALA A 162 -5.72 21.87 -25.20
N ARG A 163 -5.61 20.79 -24.42
CA ARG A 163 -4.53 19.80 -24.54
C ARG A 163 -4.73 18.90 -25.75
N ILE A 164 -5.96 18.41 -25.97
CA ILE A 164 -6.32 17.57 -27.11
C ILE A 164 -6.02 18.29 -28.44
N ARG A 165 -6.30 19.60 -28.52
CA ARG A 165 -6.00 20.40 -29.70
C ARG A 165 -4.50 20.58 -29.94
N GLN A 166 -3.69 20.70 -28.89
CA GLN A 166 -2.22 20.75 -29.02
C GLN A 166 -1.64 19.44 -29.59
N GLU A 167 -2.29 18.31 -29.30
CA GLU A 167 -1.90 16.99 -29.83
C GLU A 167 -2.46 16.72 -31.24
N GLY A 168 -3.19 17.67 -31.84
CA GLY A 168 -3.77 17.54 -33.19
C GLY A 168 -5.00 16.65 -33.25
N LEU A 169 -5.64 16.38 -32.11
CA LEU A 169 -6.85 15.58 -31.99
C LEU A 169 -8.10 16.48 -31.90
N HIS A 170 -9.26 15.89 -32.19
CA HIS A 170 -10.56 16.56 -32.09
C HIS A 170 -11.41 15.89 -31.02
N LEU A 171 -11.76 16.63 -29.96
CA LEU A 171 -12.72 16.19 -28.96
C LEU A 171 -14.14 16.40 -29.51
N VAL A 172 -14.95 15.34 -29.52
CA VAL A 172 -16.38 15.42 -29.81
C VAL A 172 -17.11 15.16 -28.51
N TYR A 173 -17.70 16.21 -27.95
CA TYR A 173 -18.58 16.15 -26.78
C TYR A 173 -19.93 16.74 -27.18
N ASP A 174 -20.99 15.97 -26.99
CA ASP A 174 -22.37 16.39 -27.24
C ASP A 174 -23.07 16.48 -25.89
N GLU A 175 -23.38 17.70 -25.49
CA GLU A 175 -23.95 17.98 -24.17
C GLU A 175 -25.40 17.47 -24.11
N PRO A 176 -25.75 16.61 -23.15
CA PRO A 176 -27.12 16.16 -22.98
C PRO A 176 -28.07 17.34 -22.71
N PRO A 177 -29.31 17.30 -23.23
CA PRO A 177 -30.25 18.43 -23.11
C PRO A 177 -30.84 18.64 -21.72
N GLU A 178 -30.70 17.68 -20.81
CA GLU A 178 -31.26 17.73 -19.45
C GLU A 178 -30.17 17.50 -18.41
N PRO A 179 -30.19 18.22 -17.27
CA PRO A 179 -29.25 17.96 -16.18
C PRO A 179 -29.48 16.57 -15.60
N TYR A 180 -28.39 15.87 -15.29
CA TYR A 180 -28.43 14.54 -14.71
C TYR A 180 -27.92 14.61 -13.27
N PRO A 181 -28.80 14.83 -12.28
CA PRO A 181 -28.39 14.86 -10.88
C PRO A 181 -27.95 13.47 -10.44
N VAL A 182 -26.72 13.38 -9.94
CA VAL A 182 -26.15 12.17 -9.37
C VAL A 182 -25.79 12.41 -7.90
N TRP A 183 -25.85 11.35 -7.10
CA TRP A 183 -25.32 11.37 -5.75
C TRP A 183 -23.88 10.89 -5.80
N ALA A 184 -22.94 11.78 -5.54
CA ALA A 184 -21.50 11.52 -5.59
C ALA A 184 -20.80 12.22 -4.43
#